data_AF-A0A840BUM9-F1
#
_entry.id   AF-A0A840BUM9-F1
#
_cell.length_a   1.000
_cell.length_b   1.000
_cell.length_c   1.000
_cell.angle_alpha   90.00
_cell.angle_beta   90.00
_cell.angle_gamma   90.00
#
_symmetry.space_group_name_H-M   'P 1'
#
loop_
_entity.id
_entity.type
_entity.pdbx_description
1 polymer ?
#
loop_
_entity_poly.entity_id
_entity_poly.type
_entity_poly.pdbx_seq_one_letter_code
_entity_poly.pdbx_strand_id
1 'polypeptide(L)'
;MLRPLEPIGQGARIVLGISFFILFVLGWGFATFGGYVSRTFLADPLTMLADGWALLADHGFLFDIGVTIWRVLGGFVLAAIVAVPIGILMGAYKPIEAFFEPFVSFARYLPASAFIPLLILWAGIGEVQKLLVIFIGSVFQIILMVAVSVGSTRRDLVEAAYTLGARDTGIVRRVMIPANAPEIAEILRLVLGWAWTYVIVAELIGSSSGIGHMIIDSQALLATGQIIFGIIVIGLIGLVSDFLFKAANRWLFPWRLA
;
A
#
# COMPACT_ATOMS: atom_id res chain seq x y z
N MET A 1 -30.93 -6.07 -17.18
CA MET A 1 -30.19 -7.33 -17.42
C MET A 1 -28.72 -7.01 -17.26
N LEU A 2 -28.01 -7.63 -16.32
CA LEU A 2 -26.56 -7.43 -16.17
C LEU A 2 -25.87 -8.09 -17.37
N ARG A 3 -25.07 -7.33 -18.12
CA ARG A 3 -24.28 -7.85 -19.23
C ARG A 3 -22.79 -7.76 -18.87
N PRO A 4 -21.99 -8.80 -19.19
CA PRO A 4 -20.55 -8.76 -18.91
C PRO A 4 -19.87 -7.57 -19.60
N LEU A 5 -19.02 -6.86 -18.86
CA LEU A 5 -18.13 -5.79 -19.35
C LEU A 5 -18.82 -4.55 -19.94
N GLU A 6 -20.13 -4.41 -19.82
CA GLU A 6 -20.79 -3.15 -20.20
C GLU A 6 -20.53 -2.06 -19.14
N PRO A 7 -20.07 -0.86 -19.54
CA PRO A 7 -19.80 0.21 -18.60
C PRO A 7 -21.10 0.76 -18.00
N ILE A 8 -21.10 0.95 -16.69
CA ILE A 8 -22.19 1.64 -15.98
C ILE A 8 -21.90 3.14 -15.89
N GLY A 9 -22.96 3.95 -15.87
CA GLY A 9 -22.82 5.40 -15.67
C GLY A 9 -22.12 5.75 -14.35
N GLN A 10 -21.41 6.89 -14.34
CA GLN A 10 -20.65 7.34 -13.16
C GLN A 10 -21.52 7.44 -11.90
N GLY A 11 -22.76 7.91 -12.03
CA GLY A 11 -23.72 7.96 -10.92
C GLY A 11 -24.04 6.59 -10.34
N ALA A 12 -24.31 5.59 -11.20
CA ALA A 12 -24.56 4.22 -10.77
C ALA A 12 -23.35 3.61 -10.03
N ARG A 13 -22.13 3.89 -10.51
CA ARG A 13 -20.89 3.43 -9.86
C ARG A 13 -20.74 4.00 -8.45
N ILE A 14 -21.03 5.29 -8.26
CA ILE A 14 -20.97 5.94 -6.94
C ILE A 14 -22.04 5.38 -6.02
N VAL A 15 -23.29 5.28 -6.50
CA VAL A 15 -24.41 4.73 -5.72
C VAL A 15 -24.13 3.30 -5.27
N LEU A 16 -23.67 2.43 -6.18
CA LEU A 16 -23.33 1.05 -5.84
C LEU A 16 -22.17 0.99 -4.83
N GLY A 17 -21.13 1.80 -5.01
CA GLY A 17 -20.03 1.89 -4.06
C GLY A 17 -20.48 2.31 -2.66
N ILE A 18 -21.27 3.39 -2.56
CA ILE A 18 -21.83 3.88 -1.29
C ILE A 18 -22.78 2.85 -0.68
N SER A 19 -23.61 2.20 -1.48
CA SER A 19 -24.58 1.20 -1.01
C SER A 19 -23.89 0.04 -0.31
N PHE A 20 -22.70 -0.38 -0.75
CA PHE A 20 -21.93 -1.42 -0.08
C PHE A 20 -21.55 -1.02 1.35
N PHE A 21 -21.02 0.19 1.54
CA PHE A 21 -20.64 0.67 2.88
C PHE A 21 -21.87 0.84 3.78
N ILE A 22 -22.99 1.33 3.24
CA ILE A 22 -24.25 1.43 3.99
C ILE A 22 -24.71 0.04 4.42
N LEU A 23 -24.79 -0.93 3.50
CA LEU A 23 -25.19 -2.30 3.80
C LEU A 23 -24.26 -2.96 4.82
N PHE A 24 -22.95 -2.71 4.73
CA PHE A 24 -21.97 -3.19 5.69
C PHE A 24 -22.23 -2.64 7.10
N VAL A 25 -22.41 -1.32 7.24
CA VAL A 25 -22.69 -0.69 8.55
C VAL A 25 -24.06 -1.12 9.10
N LEU A 26 -25.07 -1.27 8.24
CA LEU A 26 -26.38 -1.80 8.64
C LEU A 26 -26.29 -3.25 9.14
N GLY A 27 -25.53 -4.10 8.44
CA GLY A 27 -25.29 -5.48 8.88
C GLY A 27 -24.55 -5.55 10.23
N TRP A 28 -23.52 -4.72 10.41
CA TRP A 28 -22.80 -4.60 11.67
C TRP A 28 -23.69 -4.08 12.82
N GLY A 29 -24.48 -3.03 12.55
CA GLY A 29 -25.46 -2.50 13.51
C GLY A 29 -26.52 -3.53 13.88
N PHE A 30 -27.06 -4.27 12.91
CA PHE A 30 -28.03 -5.34 13.16
C PHE A 30 -27.46 -6.44 14.06
N ALA A 31 -26.22 -6.89 13.80
CA ALA A 31 -25.57 -7.91 14.61
C ALA A 31 -25.32 -7.48 16.06
N THR A 32 -24.92 -6.22 16.27
CA THR A 32 -24.55 -5.69 17.60
C THR A 32 -25.75 -5.20 18.40
N PHE A 33 -26.64 -4.40 17.81
CA PHE A 33 -27.86 -3.92 18.47
C PHE A 33 -28.89 -5.03 18.67
N GLY A 34 -28.92 -6.04 17.79
CA GLY A 34 -29.76 -7.23 17.93
C GLY A 34 -29.30 -8.21 19.03
N GLY A 35 -28.14 -7.99 19.64
CA GLY A 35 -27.60 -8.85 20.71
C GLY A 35 -27.05 -10.19 20.22
N TYR A 36 -26.87 -10.39 18.91
CA TYR A 36 -26.29 -11.61 18.34
C TYR A 36 -24.79 -11.73 18.64
N VAL A 37 -24.13 -10.62 18.95
CA VAL A 37 -22.70 -10.56 19.31
C VAL A 37 -22.53 -9.72 20.57
N SER A 38 -21.70 -10.17 21.51
CA SER A 38 -21.37 -9.39 22.71
C SER A 38 -20.54 -8.15 22.35
N ARG A 39 -20.89 -7.01 22.94
CA ARG A 39 -20.20 -5.73 22.75
C ARG A 39 -18.73 -5.76 23.19
N THR A 40 -18.37 -6.67 24.07
CA THR A 40 -16.97 -6.89 24.47
C THR A 40 -16.12 -7.39 23.30
N PHE A 41 -16.69 -8.12 22.34
CA PHE A 41 -15.97 -8.61 21.16
C PHE A 41 -16.15 -7.71 19.94
N LEU A 42 -17.32 -7.11 19.80
CA LEU A 42 -17.65 -6.23 18.68
C LEU A 42 -18.44 -5.03 19.20
N ALA A 43 -17.76 -3.90 19.41
CA ALA A 43 -18.42 -2.65 19.70
C ALA A 43 -19.44 -2.31 18.60
N ASP A 44 -20.56 -1.72 18.99
CA ASP A 44 -21.52 -1.21 18.01
C ASP A 44 -21.00 0.05 17.31
N PRO A 45 -21.51 0.41 16.11
CA PRO A 45 -21.02 1.56 15.35
C PRO A 45 -21.04 2.88 16.12
N LEU A 46 -22.02 3.08 17.02
CA LEU A 46 -22.12 4.33 17.79
C LEU A 46 -21.08 4.40 18.89
N THR A 47 -20.88 3.30 19.64
CA THR A 47 -19.82 3.18 20.63
C THR A 47 -18.44 3.35 19.99
N MET A 48 -18.21 2.74 18.82
CA MET A 48 -16.96 2.91 18.06
C MET A 48 -16.70 4.38 17.69
N LEU A 49 -17.72 5.13 17.26
CA LEU A 49 -17.59 6.55 16.96
C LEU A 49 -17.33 7.40 18.21
N ALA A 50 -17.98 7.08 19.33
CA ALA A 50 -17.77 7.77 20.60
C ALA A 50 -16.33 7.56 21.12
N ASP A 51 -15.86 6.31 21.11
CA ASP A 51 -14.49 5.95 21.47
C ASP A 51 -13.47 6.62 20.54
N GLY A 52 -13.76 6.64 19.24
CA GLY A 52 -12.92 7.31 18.24
C GLY A 52 -12.84 8.82 18.44
N TRP A 53 -13.95 9.46 18.84
CA TRP A 53 -13.94 10.87 19.20
C TRP A 53 -13.09 11.14 20.44
N ALA A 54 -13.21 10.31 21.48
CA ALA A 54 -12.36 10.41 22.66
C ALA A 54 -10.88 10.25 22.32
N LEU A 55 -10.53 9.29 21.45
CA LEU A 55 -9.14 9.13 20.96
C LEU A 55 -8.61 10.42 20.31
N LEU A 56 -9.42 11.04 19.45
CA LEU A 56 -9.03 12.27 18.74
C LEU A 56 -8.97 13.50 19.66
N ALA A 57 -9.90 13.63 20.60
CA ALA A 57 -10.01 14.80 21.46
C ALA A 57 -9.05 14.75 22.66
N ASP A 58 -8.89 13.59 23.28
CA ASP A 58 -8.32 13.47 24.62
C ASP A 58 -6.99 12.71 24.63
N HIS A 59 -6.74 11.83 23.65
CA HIS A 59 -5.59 10.92 23.63
C HIS A 59 -4.53 11.27 22.58
N GLY A 60 -4.67 12.41 21.90
CA GLY A 60 -3.67 12.88 20.94
C GLY A 60 -3.54 11.99 19.68
N PHE A 61 -4.56 11.20 19.34
CA PHE A 61 -4.51 10.20 18.27
C PHE A 61 -4.16 10.77 16.88
N LEU A 62 -4.37 12.07 16.65
CA LEU A 62 -3.91 12.76 15.44
C LEU A 62 -2.38 12.71 15.27
N PHE A 63 -1.63 12.76 16.37
CA PHE A 63 -0.18 12.61 16.35
C PHE A 63 0.21 11.20 15.91
N ASP A 64 -0.44 10.17 16.47
CA ASP A 64 -0.21 8.77 16.09
C ASP A 64 -0.50 8.53 14.62
N ILE A 65 -1.61 9.07 14.11
CA ILE A 65 -1.94 9.03 12.67
C ILE A 65 -0.81 9.64 11.84
N GLY A 66 -0.32 10.83 12.23
CA GLY A 66 0.76 11.52 11.53
C GLY A 66 2.05 10.72 11.51
N VAL A 67 2.42 10.11 12.64
CA VAL A 67 3.61 9.25 12.75
C VAL A 67 3.47 8.01 11.87
N THR A 68 2.34 7.32 11.89
CA THR A 68 2.10 6.15 11.04
C THR A 68 2.16 6.51 9.56
N ILE A 69 1.56 7.63 9.14
CA ILE A 69 1.66 8.13 7.76
C ILE A 69 3.13 8.37 7.38
N TRP A 70 3.89 9.05 8.24
CA TRP A 70 5.31 9.31 7.98
C TRP A 70 6.11 8.01 7.86
N ARG A 71 5.87 7.01 8.72
CA ARG A 71 6.55 5.70 8.67
C ARG A 71 6.26 4.98 7.36
N VAL A 72 4.98 4.91 6.97
CA VAL A 72 4.55 4.28 5.71
C VAL A 72 5.21 4.97 4.52
N LEU A 73 5.05 6.28 4.40
CA LEU A 73 5.58 7.03 3.26
C LEU A 73 7.10 7.01 3.23
N GLY A 74 7.76 7.17 4.39
CA GLY A 74 9.21 7.14 4.50
C GLY A 74 9.80 5.79 4.07
N GLY A 75 9.29 4.69 4.64
CA GLY A 75 9.77 3.34 4.31
C GLY A 75 9.47 2.96 2.86
N PHE A 76 8.28 3.34 2.37
CA PHE A 76 7.87 3.10 0.99
C PHE A 76 8.71 3.89 -0.03
N VAL A 77 8.97 5.19 0.22
CA VAL A 77 9.79 6.03 -0.66
C VAL A 77 11.21 5.49 -0.73
N LEU A 78 11.81 5.08 0.40
CA LEU A 78 13.11 4.41 0.42
C LEU A 78 13.10 3.13 -0.43
N ALA A 79 12.06 2.31 -0.31
CA ALA A 79 11.91 1.10 -1.13
C ALA A 79 11.80 1.45 -2.61
N ALA A 80 10.96 2.41 -2.99
CA ALA A 80 10.74 2.79 -4.38
C ALA A 80 12.01 3.35 -5.04
N ILE A 81 12.78 4.19 -4.33
CA ILE A 81 14.05 4.76 -4.83
C ILE A 81 15.06 3.66 -5.18
N VAL A 82 15.08 2.57 -4.42
CA VAL A 82 15.99 1.42 -4.68
C VAL A 82 15.39 0.47 -5.71
N ALA A 83 14.11 0.13 -5.53
CA ALA A 83 13.46 -0.94 -6.27
C ALA A 83 13.16 -0.59 -7.72
N VAL A 84 12.69 0.64 -7.99
CA VAL A 84 12.30 1.04 -9.35
C VAL A 84 13.50 1.02 -10.31
N PRO A 85 14.68 1.59 -9.97
CA PRO A 85 15.86 1.49 -10.83
C PRO A 85 16.29 0.05 -11.07
N ILE A 86 16.34 -0.79 -10.03
CA ILE A 86 16.74 -2.20 -10.17
C ILE A 86 15.73 -2.95 -11.04
N GLY A 87 14.43 -2.76 -10.82
CA GLY A 87 13.38 -3.35 -11.63
C GLY A 87 13.46 -2.94 -13.10
N ILE A 88 13.68 -1.65 -13.38
CA ILE A 88 13.89 -1.17 -14.77
C ILE A 88 15.10 -1.84 -15.41
N LEU A 89 16.22 -1.94 -14.68
CA LEU A 89 17.43 -2.57 -15.19
C LEU A 89 17.24 -4.07 -15.45
N MET A 90 16.55 -4.79 -14.55
CA MET A 90 16.21 -6.19 -14.76
C MET A 90 15.29 -6.37 -15.98
N GLY A 91 14.26 -5.55 -16.13
CA GLY A 91 13.36 -5.63 -17.29
C GLY A 91 14.06 -5.29 -18.62
N ALA A 92 15.05 -4.40 -18.58
CA ALA A 92 15.79 -3.97 -19.77
C ALA A 92 16.94 -4.88 -20.19
N TYR A 93 17.67 -5.47 -19.23
CA TYR A 93 18.93 -6.18 -19.50
C TYR A 93 18.91 -7.62 -18.96
N LYS A 94 18.86 -8.59 -19.87
CA LYS A 94 18.82 -10.03 -19.54
C LYS A 94 19.93 -10.53 -18.61
N PRO A 95 21.19 -10.05 -18.70
CA PRO A 95 22.21 -10.43 -17.72
C PRO A 95 21.91 -9.93 -16.29
N ILE A 96 21.31 -8.74 -16.16
CA ILE A 96 20.92 -8.18 -14.86
C ILE A 96 19.72 -8.96 -14.30
N GLU A 97 18.73 -9.25 -15.14
CA GLU A 97 17.60 -10.13 -14.81
C GLU A 97 18.10 -11.48 -14.27
N ALA A 98 18.93 -12.19 -15.03
CA ALA A 98 19.43 -13.51 -14.66
C ALA A 98 20.22 -13.52 -13.33
N PHE A 99 20.88 -12.42 -12.99
CA PHE A 99 21.62 -12.28 -11.74
C PHE A 99 20.70 -12.04 -10.53
N PHE A 100 19.74 -11.11 -10.64
CA PHE A 100 18.89 -10.70 -9.52
C PHE A 100 17.63 -11.55 -9.35
N GLU A 101 17.06 -12.06 -10.44
CA GLU A 101 15.75 -12.74 -10.45
C GLU A 101 15.67 -13.91 -9.47
N PRO A 102 16.66 -14.83 -9.35
CA PRO A 102 16.57 -15.93 -8.41
C PRO A 102 16.44 -15.45 -6.95
N PHE A 103 17.23 -14.45 -6.58
CA PHE A 103 17.22 -13.89 -5.22
C PHE A 103 15.95 -13.10 -4.93
N VAL A 104 15.55 -12.21 -5.84
CA VAL A 104 14.32 -11.39 -5.67
C VAL A 104 13.08 -12.27 -5.63
N SER A 105 13.02 -13.29 -6.49
CA SER A 105 11.92 -14.25 -6.52
C SER A 105 11.85 -15.13 -5.28
N PHE A 106 12.98 -15.39 -4.62
CA PHE A 106 13.00 -16.04 -3.30
C PHE A 106 12.57 -15.07 -2.20
N ALA A 107 13.17 -13.87 -2.17
CA ALA A 107 12.98 -12.88 -1.11
C ALA A 107 11.52 -12.42 -0.96
N ARG A 108 10.74 -12.39 -2.05
CA ARG A 108 9.32 -12.01 -2.00
C ARG A 108 8.44 -12.96 -1.17
N TYR A 109 8.89 -14.19 -0.91
CA TYR A 109 8.16 -15.15 -0.07
C TYR A 109 8.48 -15.01 1.42
N LEU A 110 9.52 -14.25 1.76
CA LEU A 110 9.91 -14.03 3.14
C LEU A 110 8.98 -12.97 3.77
N PRO A 111 8.26 -13.28 4.86
CA PRO A 111 7.41 -12.31 5.52
C PRO A 111 8.26 -11.16 6.08
N ALA A 112 7.92 -9.91 5.77
CA ALA A 112 8.62 -8.74 6.33
C ALA A 112 8.64 -8.76 7.87
N SER A 113 7.55 -9.25 8.48
CA SER A 113 7.42 -9.42 9.93
C SER A 113 8.43 -10.40 10.53
N ALA A 114 8.87 -11.42 9.78
CA ALA A 114 9.86 -12.39 10.25
C ALA A 114 11.25 -11.75 10.47
N PHE A 115 11.52 -10.60 9.84
CA PHE A 115 12.76 -9.86 10.01
C PHE A 115 12.77 -8.95 11.24
N ILE A 116 11.64 -8.71 11.90
CA ILE A 116 11.58 -7.75 13.03
C ILE A 116 12.63 -8.04 14.11
N PRO A 117 12.82 -9.28 14.61
CA PRO A 117 13.85 -9.54 15.61
C PRO A 117 15.27 -9.20 15.15
N LEU A 118 15.60 -9.48 13.89
CA LEU A 118 16.90 -9.13 13.30
C LEU A 118 17.06 -7.62 13.13
N LEU A 119 16.01 -6.94 12.69
CA LEU A 119 16.03 -5.48 12.55
C LEU A 119 16.16 -4.79 13.90
N ILE A 120 15.56 -5.31 14.97
CA ILE A 120 15.77 -4.82 16.33
C ILE A 120 17.23 -5.05 16.75
N LEU A 121 17.81 -6.21 16.44
CA LEU A 121 19.20 -6.50 16.75
C LEU A 121 20.17 -5.56 16.01
N TRP A 122 19.89 -5.24 14.74
CA TRP A 122 20.79 -4.45 13.89
C TRP A 122 20.60 -2.94 14.03
N ALA A 123 19.35 -2.47 14.05
CA ALA A 123 19.00 -1.05 14.05
C ALA A 123 18.52 -0.53 15.41
N GLY A 124 18.37 -1.42 16.40
CA GLY A 124 17.75 -1.10 17.67
C GLY A 124 16.23 -0.95 17.59
N ILE A 125 15.60 -0.74 18.74
CA ILE A 125 14.20 -0.35 18.82
C ILE A 125 14.10 1.15 18.48
N GLY A 126 13.29 1.51 17.50
CA GLY A 126 13.10 2.91 17.12
C GLY A 126 12.46 3.09 15.76
N GLU A 127 12.61 4.28 15.17
CA GLU A 127 12.04 4.61 13.86
C GLU A 127 12.73 3.88 12.71
N VAL A 128 14.05 3.72 12.78
CA VAL A 128 14.84 3.06 11.72
C VAL A 128 14.35 1.63 11.51
N GLN A 129 14.12 0.88 12.59
CA GLN A 129 13.59 -0.49 12.50
C GLN A 129 12.22 -0.52 11.81
N LYS A 130 11.32 0.42 12.12
CA LYS A 130 9.97 0.47 11.54
C LYS A 130 10.02 0.79 10.05
N LEU A 131 10.84 1.75 9.66
CA LEU A 131 11.09 2.07 8.24
C LEU A 131 11.68 0.88 7.49
N LEU A 132 12.62 0.14 8.10
CA LEU A 132 13.24 -1.02 7.47
C LEU A 132 12.27 -2.20 7.27
N VAL A 133 11.30 -2.41 8.17
CA VAL A 133 10.25 -3.42 7.97
C VAL A 133 9.43 -3.09 6.72
N ILE A 134 9.00 -1.84 6.59
CA ILE A 134 8.20 -1.38 5.43
C ILE A 134 9.05 -1.44 4.15
N PHE A 135 10.33 -1.06 4.25
CA PHE A 135 11.29 -1.16 3.16
C PHE A 135 11.41 -2.60 2.64
N ILE A 136 11.71 -3.56 3.51
CA ILE A 136 11.89 -4.98 3.15
C ILE A 136 10.60 -5.54 2.57
N GLY A 137 9.45 -5.23 3.18
CA GLY A 137 8.15 -5.69 2.68
C GLY A 137 7.79 -5.16 1.29
N SER A 138 8.30 -3.99 0.91
CA SER A 138 7.94 -3.33 -0.35
C SER A 138 8.97 -3.55 -1.46
N VAL A 139 10.27 -3.56 -1.14
CA VAL A 139 11.36 -3.45 -2.12
C VAL A 139 11.36 -4.60 -3.13
N PHE A 140 11.25 -5.85 -2.67
CA PHE A 140 11.34 -7.02 -3.55
C PHE A 140 10.15 -7.14 -4.48
N GLN A 141 8.95 -6.79 -4.00
CA GLN A 141 7.77 -6.78 -4.83
C GLN A 141 7.86 -5.72 -5.93
N ILE A 142 8.27 -4.49 -5.59
CA ILE A 142 8.40 -3.41 -6.58
C ILE A 142 9.43 -3.80 -7.64
N ILE A 143 10.59 -4.35 -7.25
CA ILE A 143 11.62 -4.80 -8.20
C ILE A 143 11.00 -5.77 -9.22
N LEU A 144 10.34 -6.82 -8.74
CA LEU A 144 9.83 -7.88 -9.61
C LEU A 144 8.70 -7.38 -10.52
N MET A 145 7.72 -6.65 -9.98
CA MET A 145 6.59 -6.14 -10.76
C MET A 145 7.05 -5.13 -11.82
N VAL A 146 8.00 -4.25 -11.48
CA VAL A 146 8.57 -3.28 -12.43
C VAL A 146 9.38 -4.00 -13.51
N ALA A 147 10.18 -5.02 -13.14
CA ALA A 147 10.95 -5.81 -14.10
C ALA A 147 10.04 -6.49 -15.13
N VAL A 148 8.93 -7.10 -14.68
CA VAL A 148 7.95 -7.75 -15.56
C VAL A 148 7.28 -6.73 -16.49
N SER A 149 6.81 -5.59 -15.97
CA SER A 149 6.20 -4.53 -16.78
C SER A 149 7.18 -4.01 -17.84
N VAL A 150 8.39 -3.59 -17.43
CA VAL A 150 9.41 -3.07 -18.34
C VAL A 150 9.85 -4.12 -19.37
N GLY A 151 10.03 -5.37 -18.96
CA GLY A 151 10.38 -6.48 -19.86
C GLY A 151 9.28 -6.86 -20.86
N SER A 152 8.04 -6.47 -20.59
CA SER A 152 6.89 -6.67 -21.49
C SER A 152 6.74 -5.58 -22.56
N THR A 153 7.67 -4.61 -22.61
CA THR A 153 7.67 -3.56 -23.64
C THR A 153 7.59 -4.19 -25.03
N ARG A 154 6.64 -3.67 -25.82
CA ARG A 154 6.41 -4.00 -27.22
C ARG A 154 7.71 -3.98 -28.04
N ARG A 155 8.07 -5.13 -28.63
CA ARG A 155 9.32 -5.31 -29.39
C ARG A 155 9.39 -4.41 -30.62
N ASP A 156 8.26 -4.13 -31.27
CA ASP A 156 8.19 -3.26 -32.44
C ASP A 156 8.58 -1.80 -32.11
N LEU A 157 8.27 -1.31 -30.90
CA LEU A 157 8.74 0.00 -30.44
C LEU A 157 10.27 0.04 -30.26
N VAL A 158 10.83 -1.05 -29.75
CA VAL A 158 12.27 -1.21 -29.53
C VAL A 158 13.02 -1.30 -30.87
N GLU A 159 12.54 -2.15 -31.78
CA GLU A 159 13.09 -2.33 -33.13
C GLU A 159 13.02 -1.03 -33.94
N ALA A 160 11.89 -0.31 -33.91
CA ALA A 160 11.76 0.98 -34.57
C ALA A 160 12.76 2.01 -34.03
N ALA A 161 13.00 2.03 -32.71
CA ALA A 161 13.99 2.93 -32.11
C ALA A 161 15.43 2.56 -32.54
N TYR A 162 15.76 1.28 -32.68
CA TYR A 162 17.03 0.85 -33.25
C TYR A 162 17.21 1.33 -34.69
N THR A 163 16.17 1.22 -35.54
CA THR A 163 16.21 1.73 -36.93
C THR A 163 16.45 3.25 -36.98
N LEU A 164 15.97 4.00 -35.99
CA LEU A 164 16.22 5.45 -35.86
C LEU A 164 17.60 5.78 -35.24
N GLY A 165 18.48 4.79 -35.03
CA GLY A 165 19.83 4.98 -34.52
C GLY A 165 19.94 5.09 -33.00
N ALA A 166 18.91 4.71 -32.25
CA ALA A 166 19.00 4.64 -30.79
C ALA A 166 19.98 3.54 -30.35
N ARG A 167 20.79 3.84 -29.33
CA ARG A 167 21.59 2.86 -28.59
C ARG A 167 20.78 2.29 -27.43
N ASP A 168 21.22 1.18 -26.83
CA ASP A 168 20.52 0.50 -25.74
C ASP A 168 20.08 1.44 -24.59
N THR A 169 21.00 2.30 -24.11
CA THR A 169 20.67 3.29 -23.07
C THR A 169 19.63 4.31 -23.53
N GLY A 170 19.63 4.65 -24.82
CA GLY A 170 18.64 5.50 -25.45
C GLY A 170 17.27 4.83 -25.51
N ILE A 171 17.22 3.53 -25.79
CA ILE A 171 15.99 2.74 -25.82
C ILE A 171 15.38 2.65 -24.43
N VAL A 172 16.17 2.29 -23.42
CA VAL A 172 15.68 2.22 -22.03
C VAL A 172 15.11 3.58 -21.61
N ARG A 173 15.87 4.66 -21.80
CA ARG A 173 15.47 6.00 -21.31
C ARG A 173 14.34 6.64 -22.09
N ARG A 174 14.24 6.43 -23.40
CA ARG A 174 13.30 7.15 -24.28
C ARG A 174 12.13 6.31 -24.78
N VAL A 175 12.22 4.98 -24.66
CA VAL A 175 11.17 4.05 -25.11
C VAL A 175 10.61 3.28 -23.93
N MET A 176 11.45 2.47 -23.26
CA MET A 176 10.96 1.54 -22.23
C MET A 176 10.44 2.28 -20.99
N ILE A 177 11.20 3.22 -20.44
CA ILE A 177 10.74 3.98 -19.25
C ILE A 177 9.47 4.78 -19.56
N PRO A 178 9.41 5.62 -20.61
CA PRO A 178 8.20 6.39 -20.89
C PRO A 178 6.97 5.53 -21.23
N ALA A 179 7.15 4.41 -21.91
CA ALA A 179 6.06 3.48 -22.23
C ALA A 179 5.47 2.81 -20.98
N ASN A 180 6.32 2.46 -20.01
CA ASN A 180 5.90 1.74 -18.80
C ASN A 180 5.67 2.67 -17.59
N ALA A 181 6.02 3.96 -17.67
CA ALA A 181 5.87 4.89 -16.54
C ALA A 181 4.45 4.91 -15.92
N PRO A 182 3.34 4.84 -16.69
CA PRO A 182 2.00 4.79 -16.11
C PRO A 182 1.69 3.47 -15.39
N GLU A 183 2.31 2.37 -15.82
CA GLU A 183 2.19 1.05 -15.17
C GLU A 183 3.09 0.98 -13.94
N ILE A 184 4.31 1.52 -13.98
CA ILE A 184 5.18 1.65 -12.80
C ILE A 184 4.48 2.47 -11.71
N ALA A 185 3.82 3.58 -12.07
CA ALA A 185 3.04 4.37 -11.12
C ALA A 185 1.86 3.57 -10.51
N GLU A 186 1.23 2.70 -11.29
CA GLU A 186 0.18 1.81 -10.82
C GLU A 186 0.71 0.71 -9.90
N ILE A 187 1.89 0.14 -10.21
CA ILE A 187 2.60 -0.81 -9.35
C ILE A 187 2.93 -0.16 -8.01
N LEU A 188 3.48 1.05 -8.02
CA LEU A 188 3.79 1.81 -6.80
C LEU A 188 2.52 2.06 -5.96
N ARG A 189 1.39 2.41 -6.60
CA ARG A 189 0.10 2.55 -5.91
C ARG A 189 -0.33 1.25 -5.22
N LEU A 190 -0.25 0.12 -5.93
CA LEU A 190 -0.63 -1.19 -5.38
C LEU A 190 0.24 -1.59 -4.20
N VAL A 191 1.57 -1.44 -4.32
CA VAL A 191 2.50 -1.81 -3.25
C VAL A 191 2.42 -0.84 -2.07
N LEU A 192 2.11 0.45 -2.28
CA LEU A 192 1.81 1.37 -1.18
C LEU A 192 0.61 0.86 -0.35
N GLY A 193 -0.39 0.27 -1.01
CA GLY A 193 -1.49 -0.43 -0.35
C GLY A 193 -1.00 -1.53 0.61
N TRP A 194 0.03 -2.28 0.23
CA TRP A 194 0.63 -3.33 1.08
C TRP A 194 1.53 -2.76 2.16
N ALA A 195 2.19 -1.62 1.93
CA ALA A 195 2.98 -0.92 2.94
C ALA A 195 2.17 -0.58 4.21
N TRP A 196 0.87 -0.28 4.06
CA TRP A 196 -0.06 -0.10 5.19
C TRP A 196 -0.22 -1.35 6.05
N THR A 197 -0.04 -2.54 5.49
CA THR A 197 -0.10 -3.78 6.28
C THR A 197 1.18 -3.98 7.10
N TYR A 198 2.33 -3.57 6.57
CA TYR A 198 3.62 -3.72 7.23
C TYR A 198 3.80 -2.75 8.39
N VAL A 199 3.30 -1.52 8.29
CA VAL A 199 3.43 -0.54 9.39
C VAL A 199 2.75 -1.03 10.66
N ILE A 200 1.59 -1.68 10.56
CA ILE A 200 0.88 -2.20 11.74
C ILE A 200 1.76 -3.20 12.45
N VAL A 201 2.30 -4.18 11.73
CA VAL A 201 3.18 -5.20 12.31
C VAL A 201 4.47 -4.58 12.86
N ALA A 202 5.00 -3.55 12.22
CA ALA A 202 6.18 -2.82 12.68
C ALA A 202 5.92 -2.01 13.96
N GLU A 203 4.70 -1.51 14.15
CA GLU A 203 4.29 -0.71 15.30
C GLU A 203 3.88 -1.55 16.51
N LEU A 204 3.58 -2.85 16.35
CA LEU A 204 3.22 -3.72 17.49
C LEU A 204 4.38 -3.97 18.46
N ILE A 205 5.63 -3.79 18.02
CA ILE A 205 6.81 -4.17 18.81
C ILE A 205 7.68 -2.95 19.07
N GLY A 206 7.79 -2.56 20.35
CA GLY A 206 8.68 -1.47 20.77
C GLY A 206 8.33 -0.13 20.11
N SER A 207 7.04 0.16 19.97
CA SER A 207 6.55 1.47 19.55
C SER A 207 5.96 2.21 20.73
N SER A 208 6.13 3.53 20.75
CA SER A 208 5.56 4.45 21.73
C SER A 208 4.61 5.47 21.10
N SER A 209 4.27 5.25 19.82
CA SER A 209 3.39 6.09 19.01
C SER A 209 2.94 5.32 17.77
N GLY A 210 1.90 5.82 17.11
CA GLY A 210 1.34 5.24 15.89
C GLY A 210 0.06 4.45 16.13
N ILE A 211 -0.71 4.26 15.07
CA ILE A 211 -2.01 3.61 15.14
C ILE A 211 -1.87 2.15 15.62
N GLY A 212 -0.82 1.43 15.20
CA GLY A 212 -0.56 0.06 15.67
C GLY A 212 -0.21 -0.01 17.16
N HIS A 213 0.46 1.01 17.71
CA HIS A 213 0.71 1.12 19.15
C HIS A 213 -0.61 1.32 19.92
N MET A 214 -1.42 2.28 19.48
CA MET A 214 -2.75 2.54 20.05
C MET A 214 -3.62 1.27 20.04
N ILE A 215 -3.62 0.50 18.94
CA ILE A 215 -4.38 -0.75 18.86
C ILE A 215 -3.97 -1.77 19.94
N ILE A 216 -2.67 -1.91 20.22
CA ILE A 216 -2.17 -2.82 21.27
C ILE A 216 -2.58 -2.33 22.65
N ASP A 217 -2.48 -1.04 22.92
CA ASP A 217 -2.88 -0.47 24.21
C ASP A 217 -4.38 -0.62 24.44
N SER A 218 -5.20 -0.35 23.42
CA SER A 218 -6.65 -0.59 23.46
C SER A 218 -6.99 -2.07 23.62
N GLN A 219 -6.19 -2.98 23.04
CA GLN A 219 -6.36 -4.42 23.21
C GLN A 219 -6.15 -4.86 24.66
N ALA A 220 -5.13 -4.31 25.35
CA ALA A 220 -4.88 -4.60 26.75
C ALA A 220 -6.05 -4.18 27.66
N LEU A 221 -6.79 -3.14 27.26
CA LEU A 221 -7.98 -2.63 27.97
C LEU A 221 -9.30 -3.23 27.49
N LEU A 222 -9.28 -4.16 26.52
CA LEU A 222 -10.47 -4.68 25.84
C LEU A 222 -11.37 -3.59 25.24
N ALA A 223 -10.78 -2.43 24.89
CA ALA A 223 -11.46 -1.30 24.28
C ALA A 223 -11.67 -1.53 22.78
N THR A 224 -12.58 -2.45 22.44
CA THR A 224 -12.78 -2.89 21.05
C THR A 224 -13.28 -1.79 20.13
N GLY A 225 -14.01 -0.79 20.64
CA GLY A 225 -14.41 0.39 19.85
C GLY A 225 -13.21 1.19 19.36
N GLN A 226 -12.22 1.43 20.22
CA GLN A 226 -10.96 2.08 19.86
C GLN A 226 -10.17 1.27 18.80
N ILE A 227 -10.09 -0.05 18.97
CA ILE A 227 -9.40 -0.94 18.02
C ILE A 227 -10.06 -0.86 16.63
N ILE A 228 -11.39 -0.99 16.56
CA ILE A 228 -12.15 -0.96 15.31
C ILE A 228 -12.01 0.43 14.66
N PHE A 229 -12.10 1.50 15.44
CA PHE A 229 -11.89 2.86 14.95
C PHE A 229 -10.50 3.02 14.32
N GLY A 230 -9.44 2.56 15.00
CA GLY A 230 -8.07 2.56 14.47
C GLY A 230 -7.94 1.82 13.13
N ILE A 231 -8.51 0.62 13.04
CA ILE A 231 -8.53 -0.19 11.80
C ILE A 231 -9.25 0.56 10.66
N ILE A 232 -10.40 1.18 10.94
CA ILE A 232 -11.14 1.98 9.96
C ILE A 232 -10.31 3.18 9.51
N VAL A 233 -9.66 3.88 10.44
CA VAL A 233 -8.81 5.05 10.13
C VAL A 233 -7.66 4.65 9.19
N ILE A 234 -6.98 3.52 9.43
CA ILE A 234 -5.96 2.99 8.52
C ILE A 234 -6.55 2.74 7.13
N GLY A 235 -7.72 2.08 7.05
CA GLY A 235 -8.41 1.82 5.80
C GLY A 235 -8.77 3.10 5.04
N LEU A 236 -9.25 4.12 5.74
CA LEU A 236 -9.59 5.43 5.17
C LEU A 236 -8.34 6.16 4.66
N ILE A 237 -7.25 6.19 5.43
CA ILE A 237 -6.00 6.82 5.00
C ILE A 237 -5.42 6.08 3.78
N GLY A 238 -5.46 4.74 3.78
CA GLY A 238 -5.05 3.93 2.64
C GLY A 238 -5.89 4.23 1.39
N LEU A 239 -7.21 4.36 1.54
CA LEU A 239 -8.12 4.72 0.46
C LEU A 239 -7.89 6.15 -0.07
N VAL A 240 -7.66 7.12 0.81
CA VAL A 240 -7.29 8.49 0.42
C VAL A 240 -5.97 8.46 -0.34
N SER A 241 -4.97 7.74 0.17
CA SER A 241 -3.67 7.57 -0.49
C SER A 241 -3.83 6.97 -1.89
N ASP A 242 -4.70 5.98 -2.04
CA ASP A 242 -5.04 5.36 -3.32
C ASP A 242 -5.64 6.35 -4.33
N PHE A 243 -6.61 7.16 -3.89
CA PHE A 243 -7.23 8.17 -4.73
C PHE A 243 -6.24 9.27 -5.14
N LEU A 244 -5.39 9.71 -4.22
CA LEU A 244 -4.34 10.68 -4.52
C LEU A 244 -3.36 10.13 -5.56
N PHE A 245 -2.94 8.86 -5.44
CA PHE A 245 -2.10 8.21 -6.45
C PHE A 245 -2.79 8.11 -7.81
N LYS A 246 -4.06 7.72 -7.86
CA LYS A 246 -4.82 7.67 -9.12
C LYS A 246 -4.95 9.04 -9.78
N ALA A 247 -5.22 10.08 -8.99
CA ALA A 247 -5.29 11.45 -9.47
C ALA A 247 -3.93 11.92 -10.01
N ALA A 248 -2.86 11.67 -9.28
CA ALA A 248 -1.49 11.97 -9.71
C ALA A 248 -1.11 11.21 -10.99
N ASN A 249 -1.44 9.92 -11.09
CA ASN A 249 -1.19 9.09 -12.28
C ASN A 249 -1.92 9.67 -13.51
N ARG A 250 -3.20 10.06 -13.37
CA ARG A 250 -3.96 10.67 -14.46
C ARG A 250 -3.38 12.02 -14.91
N TRP A 251 -2.86 12.80 -13.96
CA TRP A 251 -2.27 14.11 -14.24
C TRP A 251 -0.88 14.01 -14.89
N LEU A 252 -0.02 13.11 -14.40
CA LEU A 252 1.34 12.90 -14.90
C LEU A 252 1.38 12.20 -16.27
N PHE A 253 0.41 11.33 -16.55
CA PHE A 253 0.40 10.47 -17.74
C PHE A 253 -0.89 10.62 -18.57
N PRO A 254 -1.21 11.83 -19.07
CA PRO A 254 -2.44 12.08 -19.81
C PRO A 254 -2.55 11.26 -21.10
N TRP A 255 -1.41 10.91 -21.72
CA TRP A 255 -1.33 10.14 -22.96
C TRP A 255 -1.78 8.68 -22.82
N ARG A 256 -1.91 8.14 -21.60
CA ARG A 256 -2.45 6.79 -21.39
C ARG A 256 -3.93 6.69 -21.77
N LEU A 257 -4.66 7.80 -21.67
CA LEU A 257 -6.11 7.87 -21.91
C LEU A 257 -6.47 8.40 -23.31
N ALA A 258 -5.46 8.74 -24.13
CA ALA A 258 -5.61 9.20 -25.51
C ALA A 258 -5.47 8.03 -26.50
#